data_AF-A0A7J8YLK1-F1
#
_entry.id   AF-A0A7J8YLK1-F1
#
_cell.length_a   1.000
_cell.length_b   1.000
_cell.length_c   1.000
_cell.angle_alpha   90.00
_cell.angle_beta   90.00
_cell.angle_gamma   90.00
#
_symmetry.space_group_name_H-M   'P 1'
#
loop_
_entity.id
_entity.type
_entity.pdbx_description
1 polymer ?
#
loop_
_entity_poly.entity_id
_entity_poly.type
_entity_poly.pdbx_seq_one_letter_code
_entity_poly.pdbx_strand_id
1 'polypeptide(L)' 'MEGMMDQAVLDDIIRRLLEGKGGKQVQLSEGEIRQLCINARQIFISEPNLLQIKAPIRIC' A
#
# COMPACT_ATOMS: atom_id res chain seq x y z
N MET A 1 9.15 17.90 -2.67
CA MET A 1 9.55 16.83 -1.74
C MET A 1 8.29 16.07 -1.37
N GLU A 2 7.97 14.98 -2.07
CA GLU A 2 6.94 14.06 -1.59
C GLU A 2 7.59 13.28 -0.45
N GLY A 3 7.20 13.61 0.78
CA GLY A 3 7.72 12.99 1.99
C GLY A 3 7.27 11.53 2.09
N MET A 4 8.04 10.74 2.84
CA MET A 4 7.67 9.37 3.18
C MET A 4 6.31 9.39 3.89
N MET A 5 5.41 8.51 3.49
CA MET A 5 4.07 8.44 4.09
C MET A 5 4.18 8.12 5.58
N ASP A 6 3.44 8.86 6.40
CA ASP A 6 3.41 8.63 7.84
C ASP A 6 2.84 7.25 8.18
N GLN A 7 3.51 6.53 9.08
CA GLN A 7 3.15 5.16 9.43
C GLN A 7 1.75 5.07 10.07
N ALA A 8 1.38 6.03 10.92
CA ALA A 8 0.07 6.02 11.57
C ALA A 8 -1.05 6.25 10.55
N VAL A 9 -0.79 7.06 9.51
CA VAL A 9 -1.72 7.24 8.38
C VAL A 9 -1.86 5.96 7.56
N LEU A 10 -0.75 5.26 7.28
CA LEU A 10 -0.79 3.99 6.57
C LEU A 10 -1.56 2.92 7.34
N ASP A 11 -1.30 2.78 8.64
CA ASP A 11 -2.00 1.83 9.50
C ASP A 11 -3.50 2.13 9.59
N ASP A 12 -3.89 3.41 9.59
CA ASP A 12 -5.29 3.82 9.55
C ASP A 12 -6.00 3.42 8.25
N ILE A 13 -5.34 3.65 7.11
CA ILE A 13 -5.86 3.23 5.81
C ILE A 13 -6.03 1.71 5.74
N ILE A 14 -5.03 0.94 6.20
CA ILE A 14 -5.10 -0.52 6.21
C ILE A 14 -6.29 -0.98 7.06
N ARG A 15 -6.50 -0.38 8.24
CA ARG A 15 -7.64 -0.70 9.10
C ARG A 15 -8.98 -0.44 8.40
N ARG A 16 -9.16 0.74 7.80
CA ARG A 16 -10.38 1.08 7.05
C ARG A 16 -10.64 0.13 5.89
N LEU A 17 -9.60 -0.25 5.14
CA LEU A 17 -9.72 -1.21 4.03
C LEU A 17 -10.12 -2.61 4.51
N LEU A 18 -9.60 -3.06 5.66
CA LEU A 18 -9.96 -4.34 6.27
C LEU A 18 -11.38 -4.36 6.85
N GLU A 19 -11.93 -3.20 7.23
CA GLU A 19 -13.30 -3.06 7.72
C GLU A 19 -14.35 -3.08 6.58
N GLY A 20 -13.95 -2.74 5.35
CA GLY A 20 -14.78 -2.75 4.14
C GLY A 20 -15.26 -4.12 3.63
N LYS A 21 -15.34 -5.13 4.50
CA LYS A 21 -15.75 -6.50 4.11
C LYS A 21 -17.17 -6.50 3.55
N GLY A 22 -17.40 -7.31 2.52
CA GLY A 22 -18.74 -7.52 1.92
C GLY A 22 -19.14 -6.49 0.85
N GLY A 23 -18.17 -5.89 0.14
CA GLY A 23 -18.44 -4.99 -0.99
C GLY A 23 -18.77 -3.55 -0.59
N LYS A 24 -18.54 -3.17 0.67
CA LYS A 24 -18.69 -1.79 1.12
C LYS A 24 -17.55 -0.93 0.58
N GLN A 25 -17.90 0.21 -0.01
CA GLN A 25 -16.90 1.19 -0.43
C GLN A 25 -16.23 1.81 0.79
N VAL A 26 -14.90 1.88 0.75
CA VAL A 26 -14.07 2.52 1.78
C VAL A 26 -13.73 3.92 1.29
N GLN A 27 -13.99 4.92 2.13
CA GLN A 27 -13.72 6.31 1.80
C GLN A 27 -12.24 6.62 2.08
N LEU A 28 -11.50 6.87 1.01
CA LEU A 28 -10.13 7.39 1.03
C LEU A 28 -10.13 8.72 0.27
N SER A 29 -9.41 9.71 0.80
CA SER A 29 -9.20 10.97 0.12
C SER A 29 -8.24 10.81 -1.07
N GLU A 30 -8.32 11.72 -2.04
CA GLU A 30 -7.38 11.77 -3.16
C GLU A 30 -5.92 11.83 -2.68
N GLY A 31 -5.66 12.62 -1.63
CA GLY A 31 -4.33 12.77 -1.04
C GLY A 31 -3.78 11.44 -0.51
N GLU A 32 -4.59 10.67 0.20
CA GLU A 32 -4.23 9.34 0.71
C GLU A 32 -3.92 8.37 -0.42
N ILE A 33 -4.79 8.31 -1.44
CA ILE A 33 -4.60 7.45 -2.61
C ILE A 33 -3.31 7.82 -3.34
N ARG A 34 -3.08 9.12 -3.57
CA ARG A 34 -1.88 9.61 -4.24
C ARG A 34 -0.62 9.24 -3.45
N GLN A 35 -0.62 9.41 -2.13
CA GLN A 35 0.51 9.04 -1.27
C GLN A 35 0.82 7.54 -1.35
N LEU A 36 -0.19 6.67 -1.32
CA LEU A 36 -0.01 5.23 -1.51
C LEU A 36 0.68 4.94 -2.85
N CYS A 37 0.19 5.52 -3.94
CA CYS A 37 0.74 5.31 -5.28
C CYS A 37 2.21 5.76 -5.40
N ILE A 38 2.54 6.95 -4.86
CA ILE A 38 3.90 7.48 -4.93
C ILE A 38 4.85 6.62 -4.11
N ASN A 39 4.49 6.28 -2.86
CA ASN A 39 5.34 5.48 -1.98
C ASN A 39 5.52 4.05 -2.54
N ALA A 40 4.44 3.42 -3.00
CA ALA A 40 4.52 2.10 -3.65
C ALA A 40 5.39 2.13 -4.91
N ARG A 41 5.29 3.18 -5.74
CA ARG A 41 6.15 3.36 -6.91
C ARG A 41 7.62 3.45 -6.54
N GLN A 42 7.98 4.17 -5.48
CA GLN A 42 9.37 4.26 -5.04
C GLN A 42 9.90 2.89 -4.58
N ILE A 43 9.09 2.12 -3.84
CA ILE A 43 9.45 0.76 -3.41
C ILE A 43 9.67 -0.14 -4.65
N PHE A 44 8.74 -0.15 -5.61
CA PHE A 44 8.90 -0.96 -6.81
C PHE A 44 10.11 -0.58 -7.67
N ILE A 45 10.50 0.70 -7.69
CA ILE A 45 11.71 1.15 -8.39
C ILE A 45 12.99 0.73 -7.66
N SER A 46 12.95 0.67 -6.32
CA SER A 46 14.11 0.22 -5.53
C SER A 46 14.33 -1.30 -5.59
N GLU A 47 13.28 -2.06 -5.90
CA GLU A 47 13.34 -3.51 -6.06
C GLU A 47 13.75 -3.91 -7.49
N PRO A 48 14.39 -5.08 -7.69
CA PRO A 48 14.74 -5.55 -9.03
C PRO A 48 13.49 -5.99 -9.81
N ASN A 49 13.50 -5.75 -11.13
CA ASN A 49 12.44 -6.24 -12.04
C ASN A 49 12.23 -7.76 -11.98
N LEU A 50 13.28 -8.51 -11.63
CA LEU A 50 13.22 -9.96 -11.39
C LEU A 50 13.39 -10.24 -9.89
N LEU A 51 12.28 -10.43 -9.20
CA LEU A 51 12.26 -10.73 -7.76
C LEU A 51 12.75 -12.15 -7.49
N GLN A 52 13.70 -12.29 -6.57
CA GLN A 52 14.14 -13.59 -6.05
C GLN A 52 13.46 -13.85 -4.71
N ILE A 53 12.37 -14.63 -4.74
CA ILE A 53 11.58 -14.96 -3.56
C ILE A 53 12.04 -16.31 -2.98
N LYS A 54 12.13 -16.41 -1.65
CA LYS A 54 12.42 -17.66 -0.94
C LYS A 54 11.15 -18.26 -0.33
N ALA A 55 11.05 -19.58 -0.31
CA ALA A 55 9.98 -20.29 0.37
C ALA A 55 10.12 -20.18 1.91
N PRO A 56 9.01 -20.27 2.67
CA PRO A 56 7.63 -20.47 2.22
C PRO A 56 6.94 -19.16 1.80
N ILE A 57 6.18 -19.21 0.69
CA ILE A 57 5.33 -18.10 0.25
C ILE A 57 4.00 -18.63 -0.31
N ARG A 58 2.93 -17.84 -0.19
CA ARG A 58 1.65 -18.07 -0.86
C ARG A 58 1.59 -17.25 -2.14
N ILE A 59 1.33 -17.90 -3.27
CA ILE A 59 1.06 -17.25 -4.56
C ILE A 59 -0.46 -17.18 -4.71
N CYS A 60 -0.99 -15.98 -4.95
CA CYS A 60 -2.43 -15.71 -5.09
C CYS A 60 -2.77 -15.29 -6.53
#